data_AF-A0A4Y8M6J6-F1
#
_entry.id   AF-A0A4Y8M6J6-F1
#
_cell.length_a   1.000
_cell.length_b   1.000
_cell.length_c   1.000
_cell.angle_alpha   90.00
_cell.angle_beta   90.00
_cell.angle_gamma   90.00
#
_symmetry.space_group_name_H-M   'P 1'
#
loop_
_entity.id
_entity.type
_entity.pdbx_description
1 polymer ?
#
loop_
_entity_poly.entity_id
_entity_poly.type
_entity_poly.pdbx_seq_one_letter_code
_entity_poly.pdbx_strand_id
1 'polypeptide(L)'
;MRELERAIRRLGQVPQRSVTKAARAGGSIALRAAKRNAPVDEGNLKKGLIMKAERRVTVGKKVYDIMPDPRMNDVFVKVSESGERSYYPASQEFGYLTESGHYIPGYRYMARAVEDNSRTIQRKIIDTATTDIDRAWRGR
;
A
#
# COMPACT_ATOMS: atom_id res chain seq x y z
N MET A 1 18.82 -7.67 -36.87
CA MET A 1 18.63 -8.69 -35.80
C MET A 1 18.64 -8.11 -34.38
N ARG A 2 19.72 -7.45 -33.92
CA ARG A 2 19.79 -6.91 -32.53
C ARG A 2 18.67 -5.93 -32.17
N GLU A 3 18.21 -5.11 -33.13
CA GLU A 3 17.08 -4.19 -32.91
C GLU A 3 15.74 -4.89 -32.78
N LEU A 4 15.52 -5.95 -33.56
CA LEU A 4 14.31 -6.78 -33.50
C LEU A 4 14.21 -7.51 -32.15
N GLU A 5 15.32 -8.09 -31.68
CA GLU A 5 15.36 -8.72 -30.35
C GLU A 5 15.07 -7.71 -29.22
N ARG A 6 15.60 -6.48 -29.34
CA ARG A 6 15.29 -5.39 -28.39
C ARG A 6 13.82 -5.01 -28.43
N ALA A 7 13.21 -4.96 -29.62
CA ALA A 7 11.79 -4.65 -29.79
C ALA A 7 10.89 -5.74 -29.18
N ILE A 8 11.18 -7.02 -29.45
CA ILE A 8 10.45 -8.17 -28.90
C ILE A 8 10.56 -8.21 -27.37
N ARG A 9 11.77 -7.99 -26.82
CA ARG A 9 11.98 -7.89 -25.36
C ARG A 9 11.23 -6.70 -24.76
N ARG A 10 11.16 -5.56 -25.44
CA ARG A 10 10.38 -4.41 -24.98
C ARG A 10 8.89 -4.73 -24.93
N LEU A 11 8.34 -5.33 -25.98
CA LEU A 11 6.94 -5.74 -26.05
C LEU A 11 6.57 -6.69 -24.90
N GLY A 12 7.41 -7.69 -24.61
CA GLY A 12 7.21 -8.60 -23.47
C GLY A 12 7.30 -7.94 -22.09
N GLN A 13 7.95 -6.77 -21.96
CA GLN A 13 8.04 -6.02 -20.70
C GLN A 13 6.89 -5.02 -20.49
N VAL A 14 6.15 -4.65 -21.55
CA VAL A 14 5.05 -3.67 -21.47
C VAL A 14 4.03 -4.06 -20.40
N PRO A 15 3.52 -5.32 -20.36
CA PRO A 15 2.54 -5.70 -19.34
C PRO A 15 3.06 -5.46 -17.90
N GLN A 16 4.31 -5.85 -17.61
CA GLN A 16 4.86 -5.72 -16.26
C GLN A 16 5.14 -4.26 -15.87
N ARG A 17 5.64 -3.44 -16.80
CA ARG A 17 5.93 -2.02 -16.52
C ARG A 17 4.63 -1.25 -16.28
N SER A 18 3.65 -1.45 -17.14
CA SER A 18 2.36 -0.75 -17.05
C SER A 18 1.60 -1.14 -15.77
N VAL A 19 1.53 -2.42 -15.41
CA VAL A 19 0.87 -2.83 -14.14
C VAL A 19 1.65 -2.36 -12.91
N THR A 20 2.98 -2.30 -12.95
CA THR A 20 3.77 -1.76 -11.83
C THR A 20 3.48 -0.28 -11.61
N LYS A 21 3.46 0.50 -12.70
CA LYS A 21 3.17 1.94 -12.66
C LYS A 21 1.73 2.22 -12.22
N ALA A 22 0.77 1.48 -12.76
CA ALA A 22 -0.64 1.59 -12.42
C ALA A 22 -0.90 1.25 -10.95
N ALA A 23 -0.41 0.09 -10.47
CA ALA A 23 -0.57 -0.31 -9.08
C ALA A 23 0.06 0.69 -8.11
N ARG A 24 1.24 1.24 -8.43
CA ARG A 24 1.88 2.29 -7.62
C ARG A 24 1.05 3.56 -7.57
N ALA A 25 0.45 3.96 -8.70
CA ALA A 25 -0.39 5.16 -8.76
C ALA A 25 -1.66 5.01 -7.89
N GLY A 26 -2.33 3.86 -7.97
CA GLY A 26 -3.46 3.53 -7.11
C GLY A 26 -3.08 3.46 -5.63
N GLY A 27 -2.03 2.69 -5.30
CA GLY A 27 -1.52 2.56 -3.93
C GLY A 27 -1.11 3.90 -3.31
N SER A 28 -0.60 4.84 -4.11
CA SER A 28 -0.25 6.19 -3.62
C SER A 28 -1.48 7.01 -3.18
N ILE A 29 -2.68 6.71 -3.68
CA ILE A 29 -3.92 7.32 -3.19
C ILE A 29 -4.25 6.74 -1.81
N ALA A 30 -4.27 5.41 -1.70
CA ALA A 30 -4.53 4.70 -0.45
C ALA A 30 -3.54 5.11 0.65
N LEU A 31 -2.23 5.16 0.35
CA LEU A 31 -1.21 5.60 1.30
C LEU A 31 -1.47 7.02 1.82
N ARG A 32 -1.77 7.96 0.91
CA ARG A 32 -2.04 9.35 1.31
C ARG A 32 -3.32 9.45 2.13
N ALA A 33 -4.36 8.69 1.79
CA ALA A 33 -5.59 8.64 2.57
C ALA A 33 -5.35 8.03 3.95
N ALA A 34 -4.64 6.91 4.05
CA ALA A 34 -4.31 6.27 5.31
C ALA A 34 -3.48 7.20 6.22
N LYS A 35 -2.53 7.94 5.65
CA LYS A 35 -1.76 8.96 6.39
C LYS A 35 -2.60 10.15 6.87
N ARG A 36 -3.69 10.50 6.18
CA ARG A 36 -4.62 11.55 6.63
C ARG A 36 -5.56 11.04 7.70
N ASN A 37 -6.01 9.80 7.57
CA ASN A 37 -6.95 9.16 8.49
C ASN A 37 -6.27 8.63 9.76
N ALA A 38 -4.95 8.46 9.74
CA ALA A 38 -4.19 7.96 10.88
C ALA A 38 -4.43 8.84 12.12
N PRO A 39 -4.76 8.24 13.28
CA PRO A 39 -4.90 8.97 14.53
C PRO A 39 -3.66 9.79 14.83
N VAL A 40 -3.88 11.02 15.29
CA VAL A 40 -2.80 11.96 15.60
C VAL A 40 -2.65 12.04 17.10
N ASP A 41 -1.65 11.33 17.60
CA ASP A 41 -1.03 11.59 18.90
C ASP A 41 0.30 12.32 18.62
N GLU A 42 1.45 11.64 18.74
CA GLU A 42 2.77 12.17 18.32
C GLU A 42 3.00 12.15 16.79
N GLY A 43 2.04 11.63 16.02
CA GLY A 43 2.11 11.49 14.55
C GLY A 43 2.96 10.31 14.05
N ASN A 44 3.37 9.40 14.93
CA ASN A 44 4.19 8.23 14.57
C ASN A 44 3.50 7.29 13.58
N LEU A 45 2.18 7.06 13.71
CA LEU A 45 1.43 6.25 12.74
C LEU A 45 1.48 6.86 11.35
N LYS A 46 1.18 8.15 11.24
CA LYS A 46 1.22 8.88 9.97
C LYS A 46 2.60 8.80 9.31
N LYS A 47 3.66 8.97 10.10
CA LYS A 47 5.05 8.87 9.61
C LYS A 47 5.38 7.45 9.16
N GLY A 48 5.02 6.45 9.96
CA GLY A 48 5.38 5.06 9.75
C GLY A 48 4.49 4.27 8.80
N LEU A 49 3.50 4.87 8.13
CA LEU A 49 2.84 4.18 7.03
C LEU A 49 3.69 4.22 5.75
N ILE A 50 3.89 3.04 5.17
CA ILE A 50 4.64 2.83 3.94
C ILE A 50 3.81 2.08 2.91
N MET A 51 4.23 2.19 1.64
CA MET A 51 3.73 1.38 0.55
C MET A 51 4.79 0.33 0.19
N LYS A 52 4.59 -0.92 0.61
CA LYS A 52 5.52 -2.01 0.39
C LYS A 52 5.12 -2.79 -0.86
N ALA A 53 6.08 -2.98 -1.76
CA ALA A 53 5.84 -3.76 -2.97
C ALA A 53 5.89 -5.26 -2.63
N GLU A 54 4.83 -6.00 -2.94
CA GLU A 54 4.86 -7.46 -2.78
C GLU A 54 5.87 -8.10 -3.73
N ARG A 55 6.41 -9.26 -3.32
CA ARG A 55 7.28 -10.09 -4.17
C ARG A 55 6.48 -10.54 -5.38
N ARG A 56 7.06 -10.35 -6.57
CA ARG A 56 6.42 -10.79 -7.82
C ARG A 56 6.43 -12.31 -7.90
N VAL A 57 5.24 -12.90 -7.93
CA VAL A 57 5.04 -14.34 -8.21
C VAL A 57 4.51 -14.56 -9.63
N THR A 58 3.63 -13.68 -10.12
CA THR A 58 2.99 -13.80 -11.44
C THR A 58 3.39 -12.63 -12.34
N VAL A 59 3.73 -12.91 -13.61
CA VAL A 59 4.01 -11.88 -14.62
C VAL A 59 2.72 -11.11 -14.93
N GLY A 60 2.82 -9.78 -15.07
CA GLY A 60 1.65 -8.94 -15.32
C GLY A 60 0.83 -8.63 -14.05
N LYS A 61 1.27 -9.10 -12.87
CA LYS A 61 0.67 -8.73 -11.59
C LYS A 61 1.62 -7.86 -10.78
N LYS A 62 1.08 -6.83 -10.13
CA LYS A 62 1.78 -6.09 -9.08
C LYS A 62 0.81 -5.68 -7.98
N VAL A 63 1.19 -5.96 -6.75
CA VAL A 63 0.45 -5.57 -5.55
C VAL A 63 1.35 -4.73 -4.66
N TYR A 64 0.74 -3.78 -3.97
CA TYR A 64 1.36 -2.92 -2.98
C TYR A 64 0.54 -2.96 -1.71
N ASP A 65 1.18 -3.29 -0.61
CA ASP A 65 0.60 -3.22 0.72
C ASP A 65 0.77 -1.82 1.28
N ILE A 66 -0.30 -1.29 1.88
CA ILE A 66 -0.18 -0.15 2.80
C ILE A 66 -0.06 -0.73 4.20
N MET A 67 1.09 -0.56 4.82
CA MET A 67 1.40 -1.19 6.10
C MET A 67 2.24 -0.27 6.98
N PRO A 68 2.26 -0.49 8.31
CA PRO A 68 3.23 0.13 9.18
C PRO A 68 4.65 -0.32 8.82
N ASP A 69 5.61 0.59 8.95
CA ASP A 69 7.02 0.37 8.65
C ASP A 69 7.65 -0.51 9.73
N PRO A 70 8.15 -1.72 9.39
CA PRO A 70 8.80 -2.59 10.36
C PRO A 70 10.04 -1.95 11.01
N ARG A 71 10.63 -0.94 10.37
CA ARG A 71 11.78 -0.18 10.90
C ARG A 71 11.42 0.72 12.08
N MET A 72 10.14 0.93 12.33
CA MET A 72 9.62 1.72 13.46
C MET A 72 9.02 0.82 14.55
N ASN A 73 9.41 -0.46 14.60
CA ASN A 73 8.90 -1.39 15.60
C ASN A 73 9.36 -1.07 17.03
N ASP A 74 10.48 -0.35 17.19
CA ASP A 74 10.90 0.26 18.46
C ASP A 74 9.87 1.25 19.01
N VAL A 75 9.13 1.91 18.11
CA VAL A 75 8.02 2.80 18.45
C VAL A 75 6.70 2.03 18.57
N PHE A 76 6.41 1.15 17.61
CA PHE A 76 5.10 0.51 17.45
C PHE A 76 4.87 -0.72 18.33
N VAL A 77 5.92 -1.39 18.79
CA VAL A 77 5.82 -2.58 19.63
C VAL A 77 6.17 -2.18 21.06
N LYS A 78 5.28 -2.49 21.99
CA LYS A 78 5.54 -2.37 23.43
C LYS A 78 5.55 -3.76 24.04
N VAL A 79 6.47 -3.97 24.98
CA VAL A 79 6.61 -5.22 25.72
C VAL A 79 6.33 -4.91 27.18
N SER A 80 5.38 -5.61 27.79
CA SER A 80 5.09 -5.48 29.22
C SER A 80 6.21 -6.10 30.08
N GLU A 81 6.17 -5.86 31.39
CA GLU A 81 7.07 -6.52 32.34
C GLU A 81 6.93 -8.05 32.30
N SER A 82 5.73 -8.56 32.02
CA SER A 82 5.45 -10.00 31.83
C SER A 82 5.93 -10.56 30.48
N GLY A 83 6.50 -9.72 29.60
CA GLY A 83 7.00 -10.13 28.28
C GLY A 83 5.94 -10.14 27.18
N GLU A 84 4.73 -9.67 27.46
CA GLU A 84 3.64 -9.64 26.48
C GLU A 84 3.82 -8.51 25.48
N ARG A 85 3.60 -8.81 24.20
CA ARG A 85 3.81 -7.87 23.10
C ARG A 85 2.49 -7.22 22.70
N SER A 86 2.43 -5.90 22.80
CA SER A 86 1.35 -5.07 22.28
C SER A 86 1.79 -4.36 21.00
N TYR A 87 0.91 -4.29 20.00
CA TYR A 87 1.20 -3.66 18.72
C TYR A 87 0.27 -2.49 18.45
N TYR A 88 0.81 -1.28 18.65
CA TYR A 88 0.04 -0.03 18.60
C TYR A 88 -0.73 0.16 17.29
N PRO A 89 -0.16 -0.01 16.08
CA PRO A 89 -0.92 0.14 14.83
C PRO A 89 -2.14 -0.77 14.73
N ALA A 90 -2.04 -2.02 15.22
CA ALA A 90 -3.18 -2.94 15.20
C ALA A 90 -4.28 -2.51 16.16
N SER A 91 -3.94 -2.09 17.38
CA SER A 91 -4.93 -1.54 18.33
C SER A 91 -5.65 -0.32 17.77
N GLN A 92 -4.94 0.54 17.02
CA GLN A 92 -5.54 1.73 16.41
C GLN A 92 -6.36 1.39 15.15
N GLU A 93 -6.02 0.34 14.41
CA GLU A 93 -6.81 -0.10 13.26
C GLU A 93 -8.08 -0.87 13.69
N PHE A 94 -7.93 -1.85 14.59
CA PHE A 94 -8.97 -2.84 14.91
C PHE A 94 -9.62 -2.67 16.28
N GLY A 95 -9.08 -1.81 17.14
CA GLY A 95 -9.55 -1.68 18.52
C GLY A 95 -8.92 -2.69 19.47
N TYR A 96 -9.29 -2.61 20.74
CA TYR A 96 -8.75 -3.44 21.82
C TYR A 96 -9.70 -3.50 23.02
N LEU A 97 -9.52 -4.50 23.89
CA LEU A 97 -10.20 -4.59 25.17
C LEU A 97 -9.37 -3.87 26.24
N THR A 98 -10.02 -3.10 27.10
CA THR A 98 -9.41 -2.54 28.32
C THR A 98 -9.24 -3.63 29.38
N GLU A 99 -8.44 -3.34 30.41
CA GLU A 99 -8.28 -4.23 31.58
C GLU A 99 -9.62 -4.54 32.27
N SER A 100 -10.56 -3.60 32.24
CA SER A 100 -11.92 -3.76 32.75
C SER A 100 -12.86 -4.56 31.81
N GLY A 101 -12.37 -5.05 30.68
CA GLY A 101 -13.14 -5.82 29.69
C GLY A 101 -13.99 -4.99 28.74
N HIS A 102 -13.88 -3.66 28.75
CA HIS A 102 -14.60 -2.78 27.83
C HIS A 102 -13.89 -2.73 26.46
N TYR A 103 -14.62 -2.90 25.37
CA TYR A 103 -14.05 -2.83 24.03
C TYR A 103 -14.02 -1.39 23.50
N ILE A 104 -12.83 -0.93 23.12
CA ILE A 104 -12.61 0.33 22.43
C ILE A 104 -12.46 0.04 20.93
N PRO A 105 -13.34 0.58 20.07
CA PRO A 105 -13.28 0.36 18.63
C PRO A 105 -12.08 1.07 18.00
N GLY A 106 -11.49 0.43 16.99
CA GLY A 106 -10.42 1.02 16.20
C GLY A 106 -10.91 2.06 15.21
N TYR A 107 -9.99 2.93 14.77
CA TYR A 107 -10.25 3.98 13.78
C TYR A 107 -10.44 3.46 12.36
N ARG A 108 -9.95 2.24 12.07
CA ARG A 108 -9.99 1.62 10.73
C ARG A 108 -9.34 2.51 9.66
N TYR A 109 -8.25 3.19 10.01
CA TYR A 109 -7.67 4.26 9.20
C TYR A 109 -7.02 3.74 7.91
N MET A 110 -6.54 2.50 7.88
CA MET A 110 -6.06 1.83 6.67
C MET A 110 -7.20 1.22 5.86
N ALA A 111 -8.14 0.53 6.50
CA ALA A 111 -9.29 -0.06 5.81
C ALA A 111 -10.14 1.00 5.09
N ARG A 112 -10.54 2.06 5.81
CA ARG A 112 -11.31 3.19 5.25
C ARG A 112 -10.56 3.88 4.12
N ALA A 113 -9.24 3.99 4.21
CA ALA A 113 -8.45 4.60 3.14
C ALA A 113 -8.58 3.86 1.80
N VAL A 114 -8.76 2.55 1.82
CA VAL A 114 -9.01 1.74 0.61
C VAL A 114 -10.49 1.76 0.24
N GLU A 115 -11.38 1.53 1.19
CA GLU A 115 -12.83 1.45 0.99
C GLU A 115 -13.40 2.76 0.41
N ASP A 116 -13.12 3.89 1.07
CA ASP A 116 -13.62 5.22 0.71
C ASP A 116 -13.05 5.73 -0.62
N ASN A 117 -11.89 5.20 -1.04
CA ASN A 117 -11.20 5.61 -2.28
C ASN A 117 -11.26 4.55 -3.37
N SER A 118 -11.99 3.44 -3.18
CA SER A 118 -12.00 2.27 -4.06
C SER A 118 -12.22 2.62 -5.54
N ARG A 119 -13.26 3.41 -5.84
CA ARG A 119 -13.57 3.87 -7.21
C ARG A 119 -12.46 4.76 -7.79
N THR A 120 -11.94 5.69 -7.00
CA THR A 120 -10.87 6.61 -7.43
C THR A 120 -9.57 5.86 -7.70
N ILE A 121 -9.24 4.88 -6.85
CA ILE A 121 -8.08 4.00 -7.01
C ILE A 121 -8.23 3.18 -8.29
N GLN A 122 -9.37 2.51 -8.48
CA GLN A 122 -9.63 1.70 -9.66
C GLN A 122 -9.51 2.51 -10.94
N ARG A 123 -10.17 3.67 -11.00
CA ARG A 123 -10.07 4.59 -12.15
C ARG A 123 -8.63 5.00 -12.39
N LYS A 124 -7.89 5.40 -11.35
CA LYS A 124 -6.49 5.80 -11.49
C LYS A 124 -5.61 4.68 -12.04
N ILE A 125 -5.83 3.44 -11.60
CA ILE A 125 -5.12 2.27 -12.10
C ILE A 125 -5.41 2.07 -13.58
N ILE A 126 -6.69 2.05 -13.99
CA ILE A 126 -7.11 1.87 -15.39
C ILE A 126 -6.52 2.98 -16.26
N ASP A 127 -6.74 4.24 -15.90
CA ASP A 127 -6.25 5.40 -16.66
C ASP A 127 -4.73 5.35 -16.84
N THR A 128 -4.00 5.01 -15.78
CA THR A 128 -2.53 4.92 -15.81
C THR A 128 -2.04 3.75 -16.66
N ALA A 129 -2.70 2.59 -16.57
CA ALA A 129 -2.36 1.42 -17.37
C ALA A 129 -2.62 1.67 -18.85
N THR A 130 -3.81 2.15 -19.22
CA THR A 130 -4.19 2.45 -20.60
C THR A 130 -3.25 3.50 -21.21
N THR A 131 -3.00 4.60 -20.50
CA THR A 131 -2.08 5.64 -20.98
C THR A 131 -0.67 5.11 -21.24
N ASP A 132 -0.18 4.21 -20.38
CA ASP A 132 1.17 3.66 -20.51
C ASP A 132 1.26 2.62 -21.64
N ILE A 133 0.22 1.80 -21.81
CA ILE A 133 0.10 0.82 -22.90
C ILE A 133 -0.01 1.54 -24.25
N ASP A 134 -0.89 2.54 -24.36
CA ASP A 134 -1.06 3.33 -25.59
C ASP A 134 0.23 4.01 -26.00
N ARG A 135 0.97 4.54 -25.03
CA ARG A 135 2.28 5.14 -25.23
C ARG A 135 3.29 4.11 -25.76
N ALA A 136 3.37 2.96 -25.11
CA ALA A 136 4.26 1.88 -25.52
C ALA A 136 3.92 1.37 -26.94
N TRP A 137 2.64 1.27 -27.29
CA TRP A 137 2.17 0.85 -28.61
C TRP A 137 2.49 1.87 -29.70
N ARG A 138 2.33 3.16 -29.42
CA ARG A 138 2.61 4.25 -30.38
C ARG A 138 4.10 4.55 -30.56
N GLY A 139 4.99 3.86 -29.84
CA GLY A 139 6.44 4.01 -29.97
C GLY A 139 6.98 5.39 -29.57
N ARG A 140 6.23 6.17 -28.77
CA ARG A 140 6.61 7.51 -28.28
C ARG A 140 6.83 7.50 -26.77
#